data_AF-A0A238U6D0-F1
#
_entry.id   AF-A0A238U6D0-F1
#
_cell.length_a   1.000
_cell.length_b   1.000
_cell.length_c   1.000
_cell.angle_alpha   90.00
_cell.angle_beta   90.00
_cell.angle_gamma   90.00
#
_symmetry.space_group_name_H-M   'P 1'
#
loop_
_entity.id
_entity.type
_entity.pdbx_description
1 polymer ?
#
loop_
_entity_poly.entity_id
_entity_poly.type
_entity_poly.pdbx_seq_one_letter_code
_entity_poly.pdbx_strand_id
1 'polypeptide(L)'
;MKNSIEKLKYHEKNELDEWLDLDENESKKFLQEIIEFSRENFDQIKQYCLNTIPTEFSSLSIIYEAYSEHSSDFNQFLFEEIQRVVHLAKTNKIDPECLEILTDIDTENIYTDSIDIYIQIMNFLTSNLSLRNDKYLNIQLLEVISWYIIELDEDHNISESKVWFQKIKVLAERGSWSVRKKAREILNDSDPSNVSNFFSLFRRIKRIFN
;
A
#
# COMPACT_ATOMS: atom_id res chain seq x y z
N MET A 1 -10.91 -26.47 11.67
CA MET A 1 -10.55 -25.07 11.37
C MET A 1 -11.72 -24.45 10.63
N LYS A 2 -12.32 -23.37 11.14
CA LYS A 2 -13.19 -22.52 10.30
C LYS A 2 -12.32 -22.01 9.15
N ASN A 3 -12.83 -22.08 7.92
CA ASN A 3 -12.04 -21.74 6.72
C ASN A 3 -11.60 -20.26 6.82
N SER A 4 -10.31 -19.93 6.63
CA SER A 4 -9.83 -18.53 6.72
C SER A 4 -10.63 -17.58 5.83
N ILE A 5 -11.15 -18.10 4.70
CA ILE A 5 -12.08 -17.39 3.81
C ILE A 5 -13.39 -17.01 4.51
N GLU A 6 -13.95 -17.86 5.37
CA GLU A 6 -15.18 -17.55 6.10
C GLU A 6 -14.96 -16.43 7.12
N LYS A 7 -13.81 -16.41 7.79
CA LYS A 7 -13.42 -15.32 8.68
C LYS A 7 -13.18 -14.02 7.91
N LEU A 8 -12.48 -14.07 6.77
CA LEU A 8 -12.31 -12.90 5.90
C LEU A 8 -13.65 -12.34 5.43
N LYS A 9 -14.58 -13.20 4.97
CA LYS A 9 -15.95 -12.80 4.60
C LYS A 9 -16.74 -12.21 5.76
N TYR A 10 -16.51 -12.70 6.97
CA TYR A 10 -17.11 -12.16 8.17
C TYR A 10 -16.62 -10.73 8.42
N HIS A 11 -15.30 -10.52 8.36
CA HIS A 11 -14.66 -9.21 8.49
C HIS A 11 -15.04 -8.23 7.36
N GLU A 12 -15.23 -8.74 6.14
CA GLU A 12 -15.74 -7.94 5.02
C GLU A 12 -17.17 -7.45 5.28
N LYS A 13 -18.03 -8.31 5.85
CA LYS A 13 -19.44 -8.01 6.05
C LYS A 13 -19.68 -7.00 7.19
N ASN A 14 -18.79 -6.97 8.18
CA ASN A 14 -18.88 -6.05 9.30
C ASN A 14 -17.93 -4.84 9.15
N GLU A 15 -17.49 -4.53 7.93
CA GLU A 15 -16.68 -3.33 7.63
C GLU A 15 -15.45 -3.21 8.54
N LEU A 16 -14.82 -4.36 8.84
CA LEU A 16 -13.68 -4.45 9.74
C LEU A 16 -13.93 -4.00 11.19
N ASP A 17 -15.15 -3.65 11.61
CA ASP A 17 -15.43 -3.16 12.98
C ASP A 17 -14.82 -4.08 14.04
N GLU A 18 -15.08 -5.38 13.94
CA GLU A 18 -14.54 -6.34 14.90
C GLU A 18 -13.05 -6.61 14.71
N TRP A 19 -12.50 -6.40 13.51
CA TRP A 19 -11.05 -6.51 13.27
C TRP A 19 -10.31 -5.39 13.97
N LEU A 20 -10.82 -4.15 13.87
CA LEU A 20 -10.27 -2.97 14.51
C LEU A 20 -10.35 -3.03 16.05
N ASP A 21 -11.34 -3.76 16.58
CA ASP A 21 -11.53 -3.98 18.02
C ASP A 21 -10.74 -5.19 18.58
N LEU A 22 -10.06 -5.99 17.73
CA LEU A 22 -9.26 -7.12 18.21
C LEU A 22 -8.04 -6.66 19.02
N ASP A 23 -7.68 -7.44 20.03
CA ASP A 23 -6.37 -7.26 20.67
C ASP A 23 -5.23 -7.72 19.74
N GLU A 24 -4.05 -7.13 19.93
CA GLU A 24 -2.86 -7.35 19.10
C GLU A 24 -2.44 -8.83 19.00
N ASN A 25 -2.68 -9.64 20.05
CA ASN A 25 -2.32 -11.06 19.98
C ASN A 25 -3.32 -11.85 19.14
N GLU A 26 -4.61 -11.51 19.22
CA GLU A 26 -5.66 -12.13 18.42
C GLU A 26 -5.53 -11.77 16.94
N SER A 27 -5.25 -10.51 16.60
CA SER A 27 -5.01 -10.08 15.23
C SER A 27 -3.81 -10.82 14.63
N LYS A 28 -2.66 -10.78 15.31
CA LYS A 28 -1.43 -11.46 14.89
C LYS A 28 -1.62 -12.96 14.69
N LYS A 29 -2.38 -13.61 15.58
CA LYS A 29 -2.72 -15.02 15.43
C LYS A 29 -3.52 -15.26 14.15
N PHE A 30 -4.49 -14.40 13.84
CA PHE A 30 -5.27 -14.56 12.61
C PHE A 30 -4.44 -14.29 11.34
N LEU A 31 -3.54 -13.31 11.35
CA LEU A 31 -2.60 -13.08 10.23
C LEU A 31 -1.75 -14.33 9.97
N GLN A 32 -1.24 -14.98 11.02
CA GLN A 32 -0.51 -16.25 10.89
C GLN A 32 -1.40 -17.39 10.36
N GLU A 33 -2.65 -17.49 10.81
CA GLU A 33 -3.62 -18.46 10.27
C GLU A 33 -3.89 -18.23 8.77
N ILE A 34 -3.87 -16.97 8.30
CA ILE A 34 -3.99 -16.65 6.87
C ILE A 34 -2.77 -17.17 6.10
N ILE A 35 -1.54 -16.96 6.60
CA ILE A 35 -0.32 -17.46 5.96
C ILE A 35 -0.32 -19.00 5.88
N GLU A 36 -0.60 -19.67 6.99
CA GLU A 36 -0.64 -21.14 7.02
C GLU A 36 -1.67 -21.70 6.04
N PHE A 37 -2.88 -21.12 6.03
CA PHE A 37 -3.92 -21.52 5.10
C PHE A 37 -3.52 -21.29 3.64
N SER A 38 -2.88 -20.15 3.35
CA SER A 38 -2.50 -19.73 1.99
C SER A 38 -1.44 -20.64 1.37
N ARG A 39 -0.53 -21.23 2.16
CA ARG A 39 0.49 -22.16 1.66
C ARG A 39 -0.10 -23.39 0.97
N GLU A 40 -1.26 -23.85 1.42
CA GLU A 40 -1.94 -25.03 0.86
C GLU A 40 -3.13 -24.66 -0.05
N ASN A 41 -3.66 -23.43 0.06
CA ASN A 41 -4.91 -23.02 -0.57
C ASN A 41 -4.79 -21.66 -1.30
N PHE A 42 -3.61 -21.33 -1.83
CA PHE A 42 -3.33 -20.03 -2.45
C PHE A 42 -4.37 -19.62 -3.51
N ASP A 43 -4.78 -20.54 -4.38
CA ASP A 43 -5.80 -20.27 -5.40
C ASP A 43 -7.13 -19.78 -4.80
N GLN A 44 -7.52 -20.29 -3.64
CA GLN A 44 -8.76 -19.85 -2.98
C GLN A 44 -8.65 -18.42 -2.46
N ILE A 45 -7.50 -18.06 -1.87
CA ILE A 45 -7.24 -16.68 -1.40
C ILE A 45 -7.13 -15.74 -2.60
N LYS A 46 -6.41 -16.14 -3.66
CA LYS A 46 -6.33 -15.37 -4.89
C LYS A 46 -7.72 -15.11 -5.49
N GLN A 47 -8.56 -16.13 -5.59
CA GLN A 47 -9.93 -15.95 -6.07
C GLN A 47 -10.77 -15.09 -5.13
N TYR A 48 -10.55 -15.17 -3.82
CA TYR A 48 -11.19 -14.26 -2.88
C TYR A 48 -10.81 -12.81 -3.17
N CYS A 49 -9.52 -12.49 -3.25
CA CYS A 49 -9.05 -11.13 -3.52
C CYS A 49 -9.60 -10.58 -4.85
N LEU A 50 -9.60 -11.39 -5.92
CA LEU A 50 -10.12 -10.99 -7.22
C LEU A 50 -11.62 -10.66 -7.20
N ASN A 51 -12.39 -11.33 -6.33
CA ASN A 51 -13.84 -11.14 -6.22
C ASN A 51 -14.24 -10.08 -5.20
N THR A 52 -13.32 -9.68 -4.31
CA THR A 52 -13.54 -8.58 -3.37
C THR A 52 -13.24 -7.25 -4.04
N ILE A 53 -14.23 -6.34 -4.01
CA ILE A 53 -14.08 -4.97 -4.51
C ILE A 53 -13.46 -4.14 -3.38
N PRO A 54 -12.31 -3.48 -3.60
CA PRO A 54 -11.71 -2.62 -2.58
C PRO A 54 -12.65 -1.52 -2.11
N THR A 55 -12.70 -1.32 -0.80
CA THR A 55 -13.36 -0.22 -0.09
C THR A 55 -12.41 0.30 1.00
N GLU A 56 -12.77 1.39 1.67
CA GLU A 56 -12.02 1.92 2.83
C GLU A 56 -11.87 0.85 3.93
N PHE A 57 -12.94 0.08 4.19
CA PHE A 57 -12.96 -1.01 5.16
C PHE A 57 -13.14 -2.36 4.48
N SER A 58 -12.10 -2.83 3.77
CA SER A 58 -12.12 -4.13 3.13
C SER A 58 -11.17 -5.13 3.79
N SER A 59 -11.62 -6.37 3.90
CA SER A 59 -10.85 -7.53 4.36
C SER A 59 -9.61 -7.84 3.52
N LEU A 60 -9.44 -7.20 2.36
CA LEU A 60 -8.17 -7.21 1.62
C LEU A 60 -7.01 -6.66 2.48
N SER A 61 -7.29 -5.67 3.34
CA SER A 61 -6.34 -5.09 4.30
C SER A 61 -5.65 -6.18 5.14
N ILE A 62 -6.45 -7.09 5.72
CA ILE A 62 -5.97 -8.19 6.55
C ILE A 62 -5.05 -9.14 5.75
N ILE A 63 -5.36 -9.38 4.48
CA ILE A 63 -4.54 -10.25 3.61
C ILE A 63 -3.24 -9.56 3.25
N TYR A 64 -3.31 -8.27 2.93
CA TYR A 64 -2.15 -7.44 2.58
C TYR A 64 -1.17 -7.37 3.74
N GLU A 65 -1.65 -7.04 4.95
CA GLU A 65 -0.88 -7.03 6.19
C GLU A 65 -0.24 -8.40 6.45
N ALA A 66 -1.05 -9.47 6.44
CA ALA A 66 -0.53 -10.82 6.69
C ALA A 66 0.59 -11.20 5.72
N TYR A 67 0.40 -10.93 4.43
CA TYR A 67 1.34 -11.32 3.39
C TYR A 67 2.62 -10.47 3.45
N SER A 68 2.51 -9.15 3.67
CA SER A 68 3.70 -8.29 3.72
C SER A 68 4.52 -8.49 4.99
N GLU A 69 3.88 -8.76 6.13
CA GLU A 69 4.59 -8.85 7.42
C GLU A 69 5.09 -10.25 7.78
N HIS A 70 4.51 -11.31 7.20
CA HIS A 70 4.75 -12.67 7.69
C HIS A 70 5.22 -13.66 6.62
N SER A 71 5.29 -13.29 5.34
CA SER A 71 5.81 -14.20 4.31
C SER A 71 6.18 -13.51 2.98
N SER A 72 7.48 -13.48 2.67
CA SER A 72 7.99 -12.99 1.38
C SER A 72 7.61 -13.85 0.16
N ASP A 73 7.13 -15.08 0.36
CA ASP A 73 6.64 -15.96 -0.70
C ASP A 73 5.47 -15.33 -1.50
N PHE A 74 4.74 -14.39 -0.88
CA PHE A 74 3.59 -13.74 -1.50
C PHE A 74 3.88 -12.33 -2.07
N ASN A 75 5.13 -11.85 -2.02
CA ASN A 75 5.50 -10.51 -2.50
C ASN A 75 5.10 -10.26 -3.96
N GLN A 76 5.26 -11.26 -4.83
CA GLN A 76 4.84 -11.16 -6.23
C GLN A 76 3.31 -11.00 -6.36
N PHE A 77 2.54 -11.68 -5.51
CA PHE A 77 1.08 -11.54 -5.50
C PHE A 77 0.63 -10.18 -4.96
N LEU A 78 1.29 -9.64 -3.93
CA LEU A 78 1.04 -8.27 -3.47
C LEU A 78 1.27 -7.25 -4.58
N PHE A 79 2.32 -7.43 -5.39
CA PHE A 79 2.52 -6.58 -6.56
C PHE A 79 1.38 -6.73 -7.60
N GLU A 80 0.91 -7.95 -7.89
CA GLU A 80 -0.26 -8.17 -8.75
C GLU A 80 -1.52 -7.47 -8.20
N GLU A 81 -1.72 -7.47 -6.89
CA GLU A 81 -2.83 -6.80 -6.22
C GLU A 81 -2.74 -5.27 -6.32
N ILE A 82 -1.56 -4.69 -6.10
CA ILE A 82 -1.31 -3.26 -6.35
C ILE A 82 -1.66 -2.90 -7.79
N GLN A 83 -1.26 -3.72 -8.77
CA GLN A 83 -1.60 -3.51 -10.17
C GLN A 83 -3.11 -3.55 -10.41
N ARG A 84 -3.81 -4.53 -9.84
CA ARG A 84 -5.26 -4.70 -9.95
C ARG A 84 -6.01 -3.50 -9.37
N VAL A 85 -5.70 -3.12 -8.13
CA VAL A 85 -6.39 -2.05 -7.41
C VAL A 85 -6.21 -0.69 -8.12
N VAL A 86 -4.98 -0.38 -8.56
CA VAL A 86 -4.71 0.83 -9.39
C VAL A 86 -5.46 0.77 -10.72
N HIS A 87 -5.55 -0.39 -11.36
CA HIS A 87 -6.32 -0.54 -12.59
C HIS A 87 -7.82 -0.30 -12.37
N LEU A 88 -8.40 -0.82 -11.28
CA LEU A 88 -9.80 -0.58 -10.92
C LEU A 88 -10.09 0.91 -10.72
N ALA A 89 -9.22 1.63 -10.00
CA ALA A 89 -9.37 3.08 -9.80
C ALA A 89 -9.25 3.85 -11.14
N LYS A 90 -8.27 3.51 -11.98
CA LYS A 90 -8.08 4.15 -13.30
C LYS A 90 -9.24 3.92 -14.27
N THR A 91 -9.96 2.82 -14.11
CA THR A 91 -11.12 2.46 -14.95
C THR A 91 -12.45 2.85 -14.31
N ASN A 92 -12.42 3.64 -13.24
CA ASN A 92 -13.58 4.11 -12.48
C ASN A 92 -14.48 2.95 -12.01
N LYS A 93 -13.86 1.82 -11.63
CA LYS A 93 -14.55 0.67 -11.03
C LYS A 93 -14.61 0.75 -9.50
N ILE A 94 -13.71 1.53 -8.92
CA ILE A 94 -13.71 1.95 -7.52
C ILE A 94 -13.41 3.44 -7.47
N ASP A 95 -13.78 4.08 -6.37
CA ASP A 95 -13.40 5.47 -6.10
C ASP A 95 -11.89 5.55 -5.81
N PRO A 96 -11.20 6.64 -6.20
CA PRO A 96 -9.77 6.78 -5.95
C PRO A 96 -9.36 6.67 -4.48
N GLU A 97 -10.23 7.08 -3.54
CA GLU A 97 -9.99 6.95 -2.10
C GLU A 97 -9.76 5.49 -1.68
N CYS A 98 -10.34 4.52 -2.39
CA CYS A 98 -10.12 3.10 -2.11
C CYS A 98 -8.69 2.62 -2.43
N LEU A 99 -7.80 3.47 -2.96
CA LEU A 99 -6.36 3.17 -3.04
C LEU A 99 -5.69 3.17 -1.66
N GLU A 100 -6.30 3.78 -0.65
CA GLU A 100 -5.77 3.83 0.73
C GLU A 100 -5.47 2.44 1.28
N ILE A 101 -6.27 1.43 0.96
CA ILE A 101 -6.03 0.04 1.39
C ILE A 101 -4.65 -0.52 0.99
N LEU A 102 -4.02 0.04 -0.04
CA LEU A 102 -2.67 -0.37 -0.42
C LEU A 102 -1.63 0.03 0.62
N THR A 103 -1.91 0.99 1.50
CA THR A 103 -0.99 1.35 2.60
C THR A 103 -0.86 0.27 3.65
N ASP A 104 -1.76 -0.73 3.67
CA ASP A 104 -1.68 -1.87 4.57
C ASP A 104 -0.64 -2.92 4.11
N ILE A 105 -0.05 -2.72 2.93
CA ILE A 105 1.11 -3.49 2.48
C ILE A 105 2.37 -2.84 3.08
N ASP A 106 3.03 -3.56 3.98
CA ASP A 106 4.32 -3.16 4.53
C ASP A 106 5.45 -3.35 3.51
N THR A 107 5.86 -2.26 2.86
CA THR A 107 6.95 -2.29 1.88
C THR A 107 8.34 -2.33 2.47
N GLU A 108 8.54 -2.06 3.78
CA GLU A 108 9.85 -2.18 4.41
C GLU A 108 10.31 -3.64 4.42
N ASN A 109 9.41 -4.54 4.82
CA ASN A 109 9.65 -5.98 4.76
C ASN A 109 9.88 -6.47 3.31
N ILE A 110 9.10 -5.97 2.34
CA ILE A 110 9.30 -6.30 0.93
C ILE A 110 10.67 -5.80 0.42
N TYR A 111 11.10 -4.61 0.84
CA TYR A 111 12.40 -4.06 0.48
C TYR A 111 13.55 -4.91 1.04
N THR A 112 13.46 -5.31 2.32
CA THR A 112 14.46 -6.15 2.97
C THR A 112 14.56 -7.54 2.32
N ASP A 113 13.42 -8.16 2.03
CA ASP A 113 13.38 -9.55 1.55
C ASP A 113 13.47 -9.68 0.02
N SER A 114 13.05 -8.65 -0.73
CA SER A 114 12.85 -8.71 -2.18
C SER A 114 12.94 -7.33 -2.85
N ILE A 115 14.12 -6.71 -2.80
CA ILE A 115 14.37 -5.38 -3.38
C ILE A 115 13.90 -5.24 -4.84
N ASP A 116 14.03 -6.29 -5.67
CA ASP A 116 13.56 -6.27 -7.06
C ASP A 116 12.04 -6.10 -7.18
N ILE A 117 11.27 -6.68 -6.25
CA ILE A 117 9.81 -6.52 -6.20
C ILE A 117 9.46 -5.12 -5.71
N TYR A 118 10.14 -4.63 -4.66
CA TYR A 118 9.96 -3.24 -4.20
C TYR A 118 10.21 -2.24 -5.34
N ILE A 119 11.31 -2.40 -6.09
CA ILE A 119 11.62 -1.55 -7.25
C ILE A 119 10.52 -1.64 -8.31
N GLN A 120 9.98 -2.83 -8.58
CA GLN A 120 8.87 -3.02 -9.52
C GLN A 120 7.59 -2.30 -9.07
N ILE A 121 7.24 -2.41 -7.78
CA ILE A 121 6.11 -1.71 -7.17
C ILE A 121 6.25 -0.20 -7.36
N MET A 122 7.40 0.36 -6.98
CA MET A 122 7.66 1.80 -7.06
C MET A 122 7.71 2.31 -8.50
N ASN A 123 8.31 1.55 -9.41
CA ASN A 123 8.28 1.84 -10.84
C ASN A 123 6.84 1.85 -11.37
N PHE A 124 6.02 0.87 -11.00
CA PHE A 124 4.63 0.79 -11.42
C PHE A 124 3.81 1.98 -10.91
N LEU A 125 3.83 2.26 -9.59
CA LEU A 125 3.06 3.35 -8.99
C LEU A 125 3.44 4.70 -9.60
N THR A 126 4.74 4.99 -9.68
CA THR A 126 5.22 6.29 -10.21
C THR A 126 5.01 6.42 -11.71
N SER A 127 5.00 5.32 -12.47
CA SER A 127 4.64 5.34 -13.90
C SER A 127 3.17 5.65 -14.15
N ASN A 128 2.29 5.38 -13.17
CA ASN A 128 0.87 5.68 -13.24
C ASN A 128 0.54 7.13 -12.91
N LEU A 129 1.48 7.91 -12.35
CA LEU A 129 1.33 9.36 -12.20
C LEU A 129 1.32 10.06 -13.56
N SER A 130 0.35 10.95 -13.77
CA SER A 130 0.21 11.67 -15.05
C SER A 130 -0.52 12.99 -14.90
N LEU A 131 -0.07 14.03 -15.60
CA LEU A 131 -0.78 15.31 -15.70
C LEU A 131 -2.18 15.17 -16.33
N ARG A 132 -2.47 14.04 -16.99
CA ARG A 132 -3.76 13.74 -17.62
C ARG A 132 -4.73 12.98 -16.72
N ASN A 133 -4.26 12.45 -15.58
CA ASN A 133 -5.16 11.76 -14.65
C ASN A 133 -6.11 12.75 -14.00
N ASP A 134 -7.23 12.23 -13.49
CA ASP A 134 -8.05 12.98 -12.54
C ASP A 134 -7.22 13.43 -11.33
N LYS A 135 -7.58 14.59 -10.76
CA LYS A 135 -6.82 15.19 -9.66
C LYS A 135 -6.84 14.31 -8.40
N TYR A 136 -7.96 13.67 -8.10
CA TYR A 136 -8.11 12.81 -6.91
C TYR A 136 -7.30 11.54 -7.08
N LEU A 137 -7.34 10.93 -8.26
CA LEU A 137 -6.49 9.78 -8.58
C LEU A 137 -5.00 10.07 -8.39
N ASN A 138 -4.52 11.23 -8.87
CA ASN A 138 -3.11 11.60 -8.65
C ASN A 138 -2.80 11.83 -7.16
N ILE A 139 -3.71 12.43 -6.39
CA ILE A 139 -3.49 12.65 -4.95
C ILE A 139 -3.39 11.31 -4.22
N GLN A 140 -4.30 10.39 -4.48
CA GLN A 140 -4.35 9.08 -3.84
C GLN A 140 -3.15 8.20 -4.23
N LEU A 141 -2.73 8.22 -5.51
CA LEU A 141 -1.48 7.57 -5.92
C LEU A 141 -0.25 8.17 -5.23
N LEU A 142 -0.20 9.50 -5.07
CA LEU A 142 0.88 10.17 -4.35
C LEU A 142 0.87 9.80 -2.86
N GLU A 143 -0.28 9.55 -2.26
CA GLU A 143 -0.41 9.08 -0.86
C GLU A 143 0.18 7.68 -0.69
N VAL A 144 -0.22 6.73 -1.54
CA VAL A 144 0.37 5.38 -1.54
C VAL A 144 1.88 5.43 -1.78
N ILE A 145 2.34 6.23 -2.77
CA ILE A 145 3.77 6.40 -3.03
C ILE A 145 4.49 7.00 -1.82
N SER A 146 3.91 7.98 -1.13
CA SER A 146 4.51 8.58 0.06
C SER A 146 4.68 7.57 1.19
N TRP A 147 3.75 6.63 1.32
CA TRP A 147 3.83 5.56 2.32
C TRP A 147 4.96 4.57 2.00
N TYR A 148 5.18 4.30 0.71
CA TYR A 148 6.15 3.30 0.25
C TYR A 148 7.56 3.86 0.05
N ILE A 149 7.77 5.18 0.05
CA ILE A 149 9.12 5.74 -0.05
C ILE A 149 9.86 5.49 1.26
N ILE A 150 10.77 4.52 1.23
CA ILE A 150 11.70 4.23 2.33
C ILE A 150 12.87 5.22 2.31
N GLU A 151 13.36 5.61 3.48
CA GLU A 151 14.59 6.40 3.60
C GLU A 151 15.77 5.60 3.03
N LEU A 152 16.38 6.12 1.96
CA LEU A 152 17.53 5.50 1.32
C LEU A 152 18.81 6.02 1.97
N ASP A 153 19.47 5.19 2.79
CA ASP A 153 20.81 5.48 3.29
C ASP A 153 21.84 5.50 2.15
N GLU A 154 22.97 6.20 2.35
CA GLU A 154 24.01 6.41 1.33
C GLU A 154 24.55 5.08 0.73
N ASP A 155 24.47 3.98 1.48
CA ASP A 155 24.89 2.63 1.07
C ASP A 155 23.85 1.85 0.26
N HIS A 156 22.60 2.34 0.17
CA HIS A 156 21.46 1.69 -0.47
C HIS A 156 20.88 2.55 -1.59
N ASN A 157 21.77 2.98 -2.49
CA ASN A 157 21.42 3.82 -3.62
C ASN A 157 20.62 3.03 -4.66
N ILE A 158 19.29 3.03 -4.55
CA ILE A 158 18.41 2.52 -5.60
C ILE A 158 18.48 3.49 -6.78
N SER A 159 19.06 3.04 -7.88
CA SER A 159 19.34 3.89 -9.05
C SER A 159 18.05 4.48 -9.67
N GLU A 160 16.95 3.74 -9.55
CA GLU A 160 15.62 4.01 -10.06
C GLU A 160 14.92 5.12 -9.26
N SER A 161 15.32 5.38 -8.02
CA SER A 161 14.72 6.41 -7.16
C SER A 161 14.73 7.80 -7.82
N LYS A 162 15.78 8.12 -8.59
CA LYS A 162 15.85 9.36 -9.38
C LYS A 162 14.73 9.48 -10.39
N VAL A 163 14.32 8.36 -11.01
CA VAL A 163 13.21 8.32 -11.96
C VAL A 163 11.89 8.55 -11.24
N TRP A 164 11.69 7.92 -10.08
CA TRP A 164 10.51 8.07 -9.23
C TRP A 164 10.30 9.54 -8.83
N PHE A 165 11.33 10.15 -8.24
CA PHE A 165 11.29 11.54 -7.82
C PHE A 165 11.13 12.51 -9.00
N GLN A 166 11.71 12.20 -10.16
CA GLN A 166 11.49 13.01 -11.36
C GLN A 166 10.02 13.00 -11.81
N LYS A 167 9.30 11.87 -11.68
CA LYS A 167 7.86 11.80 -11.96
C LYS A 167 7.05 12.68 -11.00
N ILE A 168 7.36 12.61 -9.70
CA ILE A 168 6.71 13.43 -8.67
C ILE A 168 6.99 14.93 -8.92
N LYS A 169 8.24 15.29 -9.26
CA LYS A 169 8.65 16.66 -9.59
C LYS A 169 7.86 17.26 -10.74
N VAL A 170 7.59 16.48 -11.80
CA VAL A 170 6.75 16.96 -12.91
C VAL A 170 5.35 17.35 -12.43
N LEU A 171 4.76 16.57 -11.52
CA LEU A 171 3.46 16.91 -10.91
C LEU A 171 3.56 18.14 -9.98
N ALA A 172 4.63 18.25 -9.18
CA ALA A 172 4.89 19.38 -8.28
C ALA A 172 5.03 20.73 -9.00
N GLU A 173 5.49 20.71 -10.25
CA GLU A 173 5.65 21.89 -11.09
C GLU A 173 4.39 22.20 -11.91
N ARG A 174 3.79 21.17 -12.51
CA ARG A 174 2.82 21.33 -13.61
C ARG A 174 1.41 20.81 -13.32
N GLY A 175 1.20 20.13 -12.20
CA GLY A 175 -0.11 19.61 -11.81
C GLY A 175 -1.12 20.70 -11.47
N SER A 176 -2.36 20.29 -11.18
CA SER A 176 -3.36 21.16 -10.57
C SER A 176 -2.87 21.65 -9.19
N TRP A 177 -3.49 22.70 -8.63
CA TRP A 177 -3.01 23.27 -7.36
C TRP A 177 -2.90 22.25 -6.23
N SER A 178 -3.91 21.40 -6.04
CA SER A 178 -3.91 20.37 -4.99
C SER A 178 -2.87 19.28 -5.25
N VAL A 179 -2.75 18.81 -6.48
CA VAL A 179 -1.73 17.82 -6.88
C VAL A 179 -0.31 18.38 -6.69
N ARG A 180 -0.07 19.64 -7.07
CA ARG A 180 1.21 20.32 -6.84
C ARG A 180 1.56 20.40 -5.37
N LYS A 181 0.57 20.73 -4.52
CA LYS A 181 0.77 20.83 -3.08
C LYS A 181 1.22 19.48 -2.51
N LYS A 182 0.47 18.41 -2.78
CA LYS A 182 0.80 17.05 -2.30
C LYS A 182 2.15 16.56 -2.82
N ALA A 183 2.43 16.73 -4.11
CA ALA A 183 3.71 16.31 -4.69
C ALA A 183 4.91 17.06 -4.09
N ARG A 184 4.74 18.34 -3.71
CA ARG A 184 5.79 19.10 -3.01
C ARG A 184 5.97 18.67 -1.58
N GLU A 185 4.90 18.31 -0.87
CA GLU A 185 4.98 17.76 0.49
C GLU A 185 5.91 16.53 0.48
N ILE A 186 5.64 15.57 -0.41
CA ILE A 186 6.45 14.35 -0.55
C ILE A 186 7.92 14.68 -0.88
N LEU A 187 8.19 15.58 -1.83
CA LEU A 187 9.56 15.95 -2.20
C LEU A 187 10.33 16.64 -1.07
N ASN A 188 9.65 17.44 -0.25
CA ASN A 188 10.27 18.12 0.88
C ASN A 188 10.56 17.14 2.02
N ASP A 189 9.65 16.20 2.23
CA ASP A 189 9.74 15.16 3.24
C ASP A 189 10.88 14.19 2.91
N SER A 190 11.07 13.85 1.63
CA SER A 190 12.19 13.00 1.15
C SER A 190 13.54 13.72 0.98
N ASP A 191 13.66 15.00 1.34
CA ASP A 191 14.94 15.73 1.25
C ASP A 191 15.81 15.41 2.50
N PRO A 192 17.01 14.82 2.34
CA PRO A 192 17.91 14.51 3.46
C PRO A 192 18.37 15.75 4.25
N SER A 193 18.15 16.97 3.73
CA SER A 193 18.40 18.21 4.49
C SER A 193 17.24 18.62 5.41
N ASN A 194 16.07 17.99 5.29
CA ASN A 194 14.84 18.30 6.02
C ASN A 194 14.39 17.20 7.01
N VAL A 195 15.31 16.29 7.40
CA VAL A 195 15.12 15.07 8.23
C VAL A 195 14.29 15.27 9.52
N SER A 196 14.09 16.50 9.99
CA SER A 196 13.23 16.78 11.14
C SER A 196 11.72 16.57 10.92
N ASN A 197 11.23 16.51 9.66
CA ASN A 197 9.78 16.49 9.38
C ASN A 197 9.19 15.11 9.01
N PHE A 198 10.01 14.15 8.55
CA PHE A 198 9.53 12.81 8.15
C PHE A 198 8.95 12.01 9.33
N PHE A 199 9.60 12.11 10.49
CA PHE A 199 9.13 11.55 11.76
C PHE A 199 7.76 12.10 12.22
N SER A 200 7.28 13.22 11.66
CA SER A 200 5.99 13.81 12.05
C SER A 200 4.79 13.14 11.36
N LEU A 201 4.96 12.60 10.14
CA LEU A 201 3.93 11.86 9.41
C LEU A 201 3.71 10.47 10.03
N PHE A 202 4.80 9.74 10.30
CA PHE A 202 4.75 8.45 11.00
C PHE A 202 4.23 8.56 12.45
N ARG A 203 4.57 9.63 13.18
CA ARG A 203 3.97 9.90 14.51
C ARG A 203 2.50 10.29 14.46
N ARG A 204 1.99 10.72 13.31
CA ARG A 204 0.58 11.12 13.18
C ARG A 204 -0.34 9.90 13.01
N ILE A 205 0.13 8.84 12.36
CA ILE A 205 -0.64 7.60 12.14
C ILE A 205 -0.55 6.66 13.36
N LYS A 206 0.61 6.55 14.02
CA LYS A 206 0.70 5.83 15.31
C LYS A 206 -0.14 6.46 16.44
N ARG A 207 -0.64 7.69 16.25
CA ARG A 207 -1.59 8.39 17.14
C ARG A 207 -3.05 8.31 16.71
N ILE A 208 -3.34 7.83 15.51
CA ILE A 208 -4.71 7.55 15.08
C ILE A 208 -5.12 6.14 15.54
N PHE A 209 -4.15 5.22 15.66
CA PHE A 209 -4.35 3.84 16.12
C PHE A 209 -3.85 3.57 17.56
N ASN A 210 -3.76 4.60 18.42
CA ASN A 210 -3.57 4.46 19.87
C ASN A 210 -4.53 5.37 20.65
#